data_AF-A0A329MPF7-F1
#
_entry.id   AF-A0A329MPF7-F1
#
_cell.length_a   1.000
_cell.length_b   1.000
_cell.length_c   1.000
_cell.angle_alpha   90.00
_cell.angle_beta   90.00
_cell.angle_gamma   90.00
#
_symmetry.space_group_name_H-M   'P 1'
#
loop_
_entity.id
_entity.type
_entity.pdbx_description
1 polymer ?
#
loop_
_entity_poly.entity_id
_entity_poly.type
_entity_poly.pdbx_seq_one_letter_code
_entity_poly.pdbx_strand_id
1 'polypeptide(L)' 'MDDKRNMLEQQLIEMLSEGEMKTDDPKESAVKRIHPKYVMRIQTEKDPVREETELYRQMAKEVDDRYDKRLETQKRGKLE' A
#
# COMPACT_ATOMS: atom_id res chain seq x y z
N MET A 1 -13.54 -40.00 17.68
CA MET A 1 -12.95 -39.19 16.60
C MET A 1 -13.99 -38.27 15.98
N ASP A 2 -15.23 -38.73 15.85
CA ASP A 2 -16.34 -37.96 15.28
C ASP A 2 -16.81 -36.80 16.18
N ASP A 3 -16.74 -36.94 17.51
CA ASP A 3 -17.17 -35.88 18.44
C ASP A 3 -16.34 -34.60 18.30
N LYS A 4 -15.02 -34.72 18.12
CA LYS A 4 -14.13 -33.56 17.96
C LYS A 4 -14.39 -32.83 16.64
N ARG A 5 -14.80 -33.55 15.60
CA ARG A 5 -15.16 -32.98 14.29
C ARG A 5 -16.49 -32.24 14.39
N ASN A 6 -17.49 -32.83 15.04
CA ASN A 6 -18.78 -32.20 15.26
C ASN A 6 -18.68 -30.92 16.10
N MET A 7 -17.82 -30.92 17.13
CA MET A 7 -17.54 -29.70 17.92
C MET A 7 -16.87 -28.61 17.07
N LEU A 8 -15.96 -28.98 16.18
CA LEU A 8 -15.30 -28.03 15.27
C LEU A 8 -16.28 -27.43 14.27
N GLU A 9 -17.19 -28.25 13.73
CA GLU A 9 -18.23 -27.81 12.81
C GLU A 9 -19.20 -26.85 13.49
N GLN A 10 -19.57 -27.10 14.74
CA GLN A 10 -20.40 -26.18 15.53
C GLN A 10 -19.69 -24.84 15.80
N GLN A 11 -18.43 -24.87 16.22
CA GLN A 11 -17.63 -23.64 16.43
C GLN A 11 -17.45 -22.84 15.15
N LEU A 12 -17.27 -23.52 14.01
CA LEU A 12 -17.16 -22.87 12.71
C LEU A 12 -18.48 -22.21 12.31
N ILE A 13 -19.62 -22.88 12.54
CA ILE A 13 -20.95 -22.31 12.29
C ILE A 13 -21.15 -21.07 13.14
N GLU A 14 -20.90 -21.15 14.45
CA GLU A 14 -21.03 -20.04 15.40
C GLU A 14 -20.17 -18.84 14.97
N MET A 15 -18.90 -19.06 14.63
CA MET A 15 -18.01 -17.98 14.17
C MET A 15 -18.46 -17.35 12.84
N LEU A 16 -19.03 -18.13 11.93
CA LEU A 16 -19.50 -17.64 10.63
C LEU A 16 -20.89 -16.99 10.69
N SER A 17 -21.76 -17.38 11.64
CA SER A 17 -23.11 -16.85 11.79
C SER A 17 -23.21 -15.70 12.78
N GLU A 18 -22.43 -15.72 13.86
CA GLU A 18 -22.50 -14.74 14.95
C GLU A 18 -21.38 -13.69 14.89
N GLY A 19 -20.34 -13.91 14.07
CA GLY A 19 -19.33 -12.91 13.83
C GLY A 19 -19.91 -11.71 13.08
N GLU A 20 -19.83 -10.52 13.66
CA GLU A 20 -20.09 -9.27 12.94
C GLU A 20 -19.26 -9.29 11.64
N MET A 21 -19.94 -9.34 10.49
CA MET A 21 -19.26 -9.11 9.22
C MET A 21 -18.60 -7.75 9.32
N LYS A 22 -17.26 -7.71 9.25
CA LYS A 22 -16.52 -6.47 9.03
C LYS A 22 -16.92 -5.95 7.66
N THR A 23 -18.02 -5.22 7.61
CA THR A 23 -18.41 -4.46 6.45
C THR A 23 -17.44 -3.29 6.39
N ASP A 24 -16.44 -3.40 5.52
CA ASP A 24 -15.71 -2.23 5.02
C ASP A 24 -16.73 -1.13 4.70
N ASP A 25 -16.37 0.14 4.92
CA ASP A 25 -17.23 1.26 4.54
C ASP A 25 -17.72 1.03 3.09
N PRO A 26 -19.04 1.05 2.84
CA PRO A 26 -19.60 0.89 1.49
C PRO A 26 -18.91 1.78 0.45
N LYS A 27 -18.40 2.95 0.85
CA LYS A 27 -17.62 3.83 -0.02
C LYS A 27 -16.23 3.29 -0.35
N GLU A 28 -15.50 2.79 0.64
CA GLU A 28 -14.17 2.20 0.44
C GLU A 28 -14.23 0.93 -0.41
N SER A 29 -15.20 0.06 -0.14
CA SER A 29 -15.40 -1.17 -0.91
C SER A 29 -15.77 -0.89 -2.37
N ALA A 30 -16.55 0.18 -2.63
CA ALA A 30 -16.85 0.63 -3.98
C ALA A 30 -15.58 1.10 -4.71
N VAL A 31 -14.74 1.93 -4.07
CA VAL A 31 -13.49 2.43 -4.67
C VAL A 31 -12.54 1.28 -5.01
N LYS A 32 -12.37 0.30 -4.11
CA LYS A 32 -11.54 -0.89 -4.36
C LYS A 32 -12.02 -1.73 -5.55
N ARG A 33 -13.33 -1.72 -5.86
CA ARG A 33 -13.95 -2.50 -6.94
C ARG A 33 -13.95 -1.79 -8.30
N ILE A 34 -13.65 -0.49 -8.35
CA ILE A 34 -13.59 0.26 -9.61
C ILE A 34 -12.44 -0.26 -10.48
N HIS A 35 -12.74 -0.56 -11.75
CA HIS A 35 -11.73 -0.99 -12.71
C HIS A 35 -10.67 0.12 -12.89
N PRO A 36 -9.36 -0.20 -12.98
CA PRO A 36 -8.28 0.80 -13.03
C PRO A 36 -8.45 1.91 -14.07
N LYS A 37 -9.13 1.60 -15.19
CA LYS A 37 -9.47 2.55 -16.26
C LYS A 37 -10.24 3.80 -15.76
N TYR A 38 -10.99 3.68 -14.67
CA TYR A 38 -11.81 4.76 -14.11
C TYR A 38 -11.21 5.37 -12.83
N VAL A 39 -10.03 4.94 -12.40
CA VAL A 39 -9.35 5.47 -11.21
C VAL A 39 -8.45 6.63 -11.62
N MET A 40 -8.79 7.85 -11.20
CA MET A 40 -7.87 8.99 -11.28
C MET A 40 -7.01 9.02 -10.02
N ARG A 41 -5.71 8.75 -10.16
CA ARG A 41 -4.72 8.92 -9.08
C ARG A 41 -4.21 10.35 -9.11
N ILE A 42 -4.49 11.12 -8.07
CA ILE A 42 -3.93 12.45 -7.92
C ILE A 42 -2.54 12.29 -7.30
N GLN A 43 -1.51 12.56 -8.08
CA GLN A 43 -0.16 12.67 -7.55
C GLN A 43 -0.06 14.01 -6.78
N THR A 44 0.38 13.97 -5.53
CA THR A 44 0.58 15.18 -4.74
C THR A 44 1.72 16.01 -5.33
N GLU A 45 1.53 17.33 -5.41
CA GLU A 45 2.54 18.24 -5.95
C GLU A 45 3.77 18.35 -5.03
N LYS A 46 3.56 18.22 -3.72
CA LYS A 46 4.59 18.26 -2.69
C LYS A 46 4.49 17.03 -1.82
N ASP A 47 5.60 16.29 -1.73
CA ASP A 47 5.73 15.11 -0.88
C ASP A 47 6.87 15.37 0.11
N PRO A 48 6.55 15.63 1.40
CA PRO A 48 7.56 16.01 2.39
C PRO A 48 8.62 14.92 2.59
N VAL A 49 8.25 13.65 2.47
CA VAL A 49 9.19 12.53 2.63
C VAL A 49 10.23 12.54 1.52
N ARG A 50 9.79 12.80 0.29
CA ARG A 50 10.68 12.91 -0.86
C ARG A 50 11.61 14.11 -0.72
N GLU A 51 11.07 15.29 -0.39
CA GLU A 51 11.84 16.52 -0.24
C GLU A 51 12.91 16.39 0.85
N GLU A 52 12.54 15.85 2.01
CA GLU A 52 13.47 15.54 3.10
C GLU A 52 14.55 14.56 2.64
N THR A 53 14.18 13.48 1.95
CA THR A 53 15.14 12.48 1.47
C THR A 53 16.13 13.07 0.46
N GLU A 54 15.67 13.94 -0.44
CA GLU A 54 16.54 14.67 -1.37
C GLU A 54 17.51 15.57 -0.60
N LEU A 55 17.03 16.31 0.41
CA LEU A 55 17.85 17.20 1.24
C LEU A 55 18.94 16.45 2.02
N TYR A 56 18.57 15.39 2.73
CA TYR A 56 19.53 14.58 3.50
C TYR A 56 20.57 13.92 2.59
N ARG A 57 20.18 13.48 1.39
CA ARG A 57 21.11 12.93 0.40
C ARG A 57 22.04 13.97 -0.21
N GLN A 58 21.61 15.23 -0.33
CA GLN A 58 22.51 16.31 -0.76
C GLN A 58 23.56 16.63 0.30
N MET A 59 23.19 16.54 1.59
CA MET A 59 24.12 16.78 2.70
C MET A 59 25.13 15.64 2.89
N ALA A 60 24.73 14.40 2.63
CA ALA A 60 25.57 13.22 2.79
C ALA A 60 25.96 12.62 1.43
N LYS A 61 27.20 12.87 0.98
CA LYS A 61 27.74 12.18 -0.21
C LYS A 61 28.04 10.72 0.14
N GLU A 62 27.46 9.79 -0.60
CA GLU A 62 27.71 8.36 -0.40
C GLU A 62 29.18 8.04 -0.72
N VAL A 63 29.78 7.13 0.05
CA VAL A 63 31.21 6.76 -0.12
C VAL A 63 31.42 5.81 -1.31
N ASP A 64 30.37 5.12 -1.75
CA ASP A 64 30.43 4.00 -2.69
C ASP A 64 29.53 4.21 -3.92
N ASP A 65 29.02 5.44 -4.14
CA ASP A 65 28.24 5.88 -5.31
C ASP A 65 27.10 4.93 -5.76
N ARG A 66 26.61 4.06 -4.88
CA ARG A 66 25.65 2.99 -5.23
C ARG A 66 24.31 3.57 -5.62
N TYR A 67 23.88 4.63 -4.94
CA TYR A 67 22.58 5.25 -5.21
C TYR A 67 22.69 6.53 -6.06
N ASP A 68 23.90 7.03 -6.33
CA ASP A 68 24.16 8.21 -7.18
C ASP A 68 23.63 8.02 -8.61
N LYS A 69 23.69 6.80 -9.13
CA LYS A 69 23.15 6.46 -10.47
C LYS A 69 21.67 6.79 -10.64
N ARG A 70 20.88 6.72 -9.55
CA ARG A 70 19.44 7.03 -9.61
C ARG A 70 19.17 8.54 -9.64
N LEU A 71 20.01 9.35 -8.99
CA LEU A 71 19.91 10.81 -9.03
C LEU A 71 20.16 11.35 -10.44
N GLU A 72 21.14 10.78 -11.15
CA GLU A 72 21.44 11.16 -12.54
C GLU A 72 20.30 10.83 -13.52
N THR A 73 19.58 9.73 -13.28
CA THR A 73 18.42 9.37 -14.10
C THR A 73 17.24 10.31 -13.87
N GLN A 74 17.03 10.74 -12.62
CA GLN A 74 16.00 11.72 -12.28
C GLN A 74 16.28 13.12 -12.86
N LYS A 75 17.55 13.54 -12.94
CA LYS A 75 17.92 14.80 -13.60
C LYS A 75 17.65 14.75 -15.11
N ARG A 76 17.95 13.63 -15.76
CA ARG A 76 17.71 13.44 -17.20
C ARG A 76 16.24 13.52 -17.60
N GLY A 77 15.34 12.95 -16.80
CA GLY A 77 13.89 13.03 -17.06
C GLY A 77 13.24 14.39 -16.84
N LYS A 78 13.98 15.40 -16.33
CA LYS A 78 13.52 16.80 -16.20
C LYS A 78 14.00 17.72 -17.34
N LEU A 79 14.78 17.19 -18.29
CA LEU A 79 15.43 17.96 -19.38
C LEU A 79 14.81 17.73 -20.77
N GLU A 80 13.76 16.90 -20.84
CA GLU A 80 12.85 16.75 -21.99
C GLU A 80 11.52 17.46 -21.70
#